data_AF-A0A1B1UMZ3-F1
#
_entry.id   AF-A0A1B1UMZ3-F1
#
_cell.length_a   1.000
_cell.length_b   1.000
_cell.length_c   1.000
_cell.angle_alpha   90.00
_cell.angle_beta   90.00
_cell.angle_gamma   90.00
#
_symmetry.space_group_name_H-M   'P 1'
#
loop_
_entity.id
_entity.type
_entity.pdbx_description
1 polymer ?
#
loop_
_entity_poly.entity_id
_entity_poly.type
_entity_poly.pdbx_seq_one_letter_code
_entity_poly.pdbx_strand_id
1 'polypeptide(L)' 'MAGPRTSTRTDTGPADREEKRRLDDALEEGLEETFPASDPVNVIQPPPSKGDHHVKRGG' A
#
# COMPACT_ATOMS: atom_id res chain seq x y z
N MET A 1 -1.64 4.44 -15.70
CA MET A 1 -0.97 4.42 -14.38
C MET A 1 0.44 4.94 -14.55
N ALA A 2 0.74 6.15 -14.09
CA ALA A 2 2.10 6.68 -14.14
C ALA A 2 2.94 5.99 -13.05
N GLY A 3 3.99 5.25 -13.45
CA GLY A 3 4.92 4.61 -12.51
C GLY A 3 5.76 5.63 -11.73
N PRO A 4 6.40 5.22 -10.62
CA PRO A 4 7.17 6.11 -9.78
C PRO A 4 8.33 6.70 -10.57
N ARG A 5 8.29 8.02 -10.80
CA ARG A 5 9.42 8.75 -11.37
C ARG A 5 10.43 8.92 -10.25
N THR A 6 11.50 8.15 -10.25
CA THR A 6 12.66 8.38 -9.37
C THR A 6 13.30 9.71 -9.76
N SER A 7 12.81 10.80 -9.18
CA SER A 7 13.47 12.10 -9.25
C SER A 7 14.68 12.03 -8.34
N THR A 8 15.88 11.95 -8.92
CA THR A 8 17.15 12.16 -8.22
C THR A 8 17.22 13.62 -7.78
N ARG A 9 16.54 13.97 -6.69
CA ARG A 9 16.62 15.31 -6.10
C ARG A 9 17.85 15.31 -5.19
N THR A 10 18.96 15.80 -5.72
CA THR A 10 20.20 16.05 -4.97
C THR A 10 19.91 17.07 -3.86
N ASP A 11 19.92 16.61 -2.62
CA ASP A 11 19.85 17.42 -1.40
C ASP A 11 21.07 18.35 -1.37
N THR A 12 20.88 19.61 -1.74
CA THR A 12 21.96 20.58 -1.96
C THR A 12 21.89 21.68 -0.90
N GLY A 13 21.71 21.32 0.37
CA GLY A 13 21.95 22.23 1.49
C GLY A 13 20.98 22.13 2.67
N PRO A 14 21.24 22.87 3.75
CA PRO A 14 20.42 22.84 4.96
C PRO A 14 18.99 23.36 4.75
N ALA A 15 18.78 24.29 3.82
CA ALA A 15 17.44 24.79 3.46
C ALA A 15 16.59 23.71 2.78
N ASP A 16 17.18 22.91 1.88
CA ASP A 16 16.50 21.81 1.19
C ASP A 16 16.03 20.72 2.17
N ARG A 17 16.75 20.53 3.27
CA ARG A 17 16.37 19.56 4.31
C ARG A 17 15.19 20.02 5.13
N GLU A 18 15.10 21.31 5.42
CA GLU A 18 13.95 21.87 6.13
C GLU A 18 12.69 21.81 5.26
N GLU A 19 12.82 22.15 3.97
CA GLU A 19 11.73 22.03 3.00
C GLU A 19 11.26 20.57 2.85
N LYS A 20 12.21 19.62 2.73
CA LYS A 20 11.88 18.19 2.69
C LYS A 20 11.10 17.73 3.90
N ARG A 21 11.52 18.10 5.11
CA ARG A 21 10.80 17.73 6.35
C ARG A 21 9.36 18.22 6.34
N ARG A 22 9.15 19.49 5.98
CA ARG A 22 7.80 20.07 5.89
C ARG A 22 6.92 19.36 4.86
N LEU A 23 7.51 18.97 3.71
CA LEU A 23 6.81 18.24 2.67
C LEU A 23 6.47 16.81 3.10
N ASP A 24 7.40 16.13 3.78
CA ASP A 24 7.20 14.77 4.28
C ASP A 24 6.08 14.75 5.35
N ASP A 25 6.07 15.71 6.28
CA ASP A 25 5.02 15.83 7.31
C ASP A 25 3.63 16.05 6.68
N ALA A 26 3.54 16.96 5.69
CA ALA A 26 2.28 17.23 4.99
C ALA A 26 1.78 16.04 4.15
N LEU A 27 2.69 15.20 3.64
CA LEU A 27 2.34 13.98 2.93
C LEU A 27 1.79 12.93 3.89
N GLU A 28 2.41 12.76 5.06
CA GLU A 28 1.95 11.81 6.08
C GLU A 28 0.55 12.18 6.59
N GLU A 29 0.34 13.45 6.98
CA GLU A 29 -0.96 13.96 7.45
C GLU A 29 -2.07 13.69 6.41
N GLY A 30 -1.79 13.91 5.13
CA GLY A 30 -2.75 13.65 4.05
C GLY A 30 -3.03 12.16 3.83
N LEU A 31 -2.13 11.26 4.21
CA LEU A 31 -2.28 9.80 4.03
C LEU A 31 -2.97 9.13 5.23
N GLU A 32 -2.87 9.69 6.44
CA GLU A 32 -3.46 9.15 7.67
C GLU A 32 -4.99 8.95 7.59
N GLU A 33 -5.70 9.84 6.91
CA GLU A 33 -7.17 9.78 6.76
C GLU A 33 -7.64 9.23 5.41
N THR A 34 -6.72 8.99 4.47
CA THR A 34 -7.06 8.60 3.08
C THR A 34 -7.39 7.11 2.97
N PHE A 35 -6.96 6.30 3.94
CA PHE A 35 -7.25 4.86 3.94
C PHE A 35 -8.11 4.49 5.14
N PRO A 36 -9.32 3.91 4.93
CA PRO A 36 -9.95 3.19 6.02
C PRO A 36 -8.93 2.16 6.53
N ALA A 37 -8.81 1.99 7.86
CA ALA A 37 -7.96 0.98 8.48
C ALA A 37 -8.19 -0.34 7.75
N SER A 38 -7.27 -0.69 6.84
CA SER A 38 -7.42 -1.67 5.76
C SER A 38 -8.78 -2.39 5.79
N ASP A 39 -9.77 -1.86 5.06
CA ASP A 39 -11.15 -2.39 5.01
C ASP A 39 -11.11 -3.93 5.16
N PRO A 40 -11.79 -4.52 6.17
CA PRO A 40 -11.52 -5.90 6.58
C PRO A 40 -11.47 -6.84 5.38
N VAL A 41 -10.48 -7.73 5.35
CA VAL A 41 -10.41 -8.77 4.32
C VAL A 41 -11.78 -9.45 4.26
N ASN A 42 -12.45 -9.32 3.12
CA ASN A 42 -13.78 -9.86 2.95
C ASN A 42 -13.67 -11.39 2.85
N VAL A 43 -13.72 -12.09 3.99
CA VAL A 43 -13.49 -13.56 4.11
C VAL A 43 -14.72 -14.38 3.68
N ILE A 44 -15.54 -13.86 2.76
CA ILE A 44 -16.57 -14.68 2.13
C ILE A 44 -15.89 -15.56 1.09
N GLN A 45 -15.51 -16.77 1.49
CA GLN A 45 -15.25 -17.81 0.51
C GLN A 45 -16.57 -18.08 -0.24
N PRO A 46 -16.58 -17.97 -1.58
CA PRO A 46 -17.70 -18.48 -2.35
C PRO A 46 -17.89 -19.98 -2.02
N PRO A 47 -19.12 -20.49 -2.12
CA PRO A 47 -19.37 -21.91 -1.87
C PRO A 47 -18.42 -22.77 -2.72
N PRO A 48 -17.93 -23.89 -2.17
CA PRO A 48 -16.93 -24.71 -2.83
C PRO A 48 -17.39 -25.08 -4.25
N SER A 49 -16.49 -24.92 -5.20
CA SER A 49 -16.74 -25.23 -6.59
C SER A 49 -16.76 -26.75 -6.80
N LYS A 50 -17.38 -27.22 -7.88
CA LYS A 50 -17.32 -28.64 -8.29
C LYS A 50 -15.88 -29.15 -8.43
N GLY A 51 -14.91 -28.26 -8.68
CA GLY A 51 -13.48 -28.58 -8.77
C GLY A 51 -12.82 -28.86 -7.41
N ASP A 52 -13.36 -28.33 -6.32
CA ASP A 52 -12.74 -28.37 -4.98
C ASP A 52 -12.83 -29.77 -4.34
N HIS A 53 -13.69 -30.64 -4.87
CA HIS A 53 -13.88 -32.02 -4.40
C HIS A 53 -12.77 -33.00 -4.83
N HIS A 54 -11.73 -32.56 -5.54
CA HIS A 54 -10.68 -33.46 -6.09
C HIS A 54 -9.53 -33.79 -5.13
N VAL A 55 -9.64 -33.47 -3.83
CA VAL A 55 -8.61 -33.84 -2.87
C VAL A 55 -8.74 -35.34 -2.55
N LYS A 56 -7.94 -36.15 -3.25
CA LYS A 56 -7.71 -37.55 -2.87
C LYS A 56 -7.06 -37.56 -1.49
N ARG A 57 -7.84 -37.83 -0.43
CA ARG A 57 -7.27 -38.28 0.85
C ARG A 57 -6.70 -39.68 0.61
N GLY A 58 -5.39 -39.74 0.37
CA GLY A 58 -4.62 -40.98 0.36
C GLY A 58 -3.95 -41.16 1.72
N GLY A 59 -4.08 -42.36 2.30
CA GLY A 59 -3.46 -42.79 3.56
C GLY A 59 -4.47 -43.44 4.47
#